data_AF-A0A0D1ZWX6-F1
#
_entry.id   AF-A0A0D1ZWX6-F1
#
_cell.length_a   1.000
_cell.length_b   1.000
_cell.length_c   1.000
_cell.angle_alpha   90.00
_cell.angle_beta   90.00
_cell.angle_gamma   90.00
#
_symmetry.space_group_name_H-M   'P 1'
#
loop_
_entity.id
_entity.type
_entity.pdbx_description
1 polymer ?
#
loop_
_entity_poly.entity_id
_entity_poly.type
_entity_poly.pdbx_seq_one_letter_code
_entity_poly.pdbx_strand_id
1 'polypeptide(L)'
;MHIFYDDGSATIAFNYNGALFFNYYYFKSLHASTFETSKSTKMDVLVYWWITMYHELAHNLVGEHGAQHSFYAESFAQGYFGRVMQKALQYM
;
A
#
# COMPACT_ATOMS: atom_id res chain seq x y z
N MET A 1 3.54 -1.02 -12.01
CA MET A 1 3.08 -0.17 -10.88
C MET A 1 2.72 1.17 -11.47
N HIS A 2 1.50 1.62 -11.22
CA HIS A 2 0.92 2.81 -11.83
C HIS A 2 0.26 3.67 -10.77
N ILE A 3 0.29 4.98 -10.99
CA ILE A 3 -0.45 5.95 -10.18
C ILE A 3 -1.53 6.54 -11.07
N PHE A 4 -2.74 6.62 -10.57
CA PHE A 4 -3.86 7.28 -11.23
C PHE A 4 -4.49 8.31 -10.28
N TYR A 5 -5.39 9.15 -10.78
CA TYR A 5 -6.14 10.09 -9.95
C TYR A 5 -7.62 9.93 -10.27
N ASP A 6 -8.41 9.66 -9.24
CA ASP A 6 -9.87 9.60 -9.32
C ASP A 6 -10.44 10.01 -7.95
N ASP A 7 -11.09 11.16 -7.86
CA ASP A 7 -11.70 11.70 -6.64
C ASP A 7 -13.19 11.37 -6.49
N GLY A 8 -13.79 10.70 -7.46
CA GLY A 8 -15.17 10.20 -7.41
C GLY A 8 -15.28 8.73 -6.98
N SER A 9 -14.17 7.98 -7.04
CA SER A 9 -14.13 6.55 -6.72
C SER A 9 -13.80 6.26 -5.25
N ALA A 10 -14.39 5.19 -4.72
CA ALA A 10 -14.04 4.62 -3.42
C ALA A 10 -12.81 3.68 -3.47
N THR A 11 -12.20 3.52 -4.65
CA THR A 11 -11.06 2.63 -4.87
C THR A 11 -9.74 3.30 -4.49
N ILE A 12 -9.08 2.75 -3.47
CA ILE A 12 -7.77 3.20 -2.98
C ILE A 12 -6.65 2.68 -3.89
N ALA A 13 -6.74 1.40 -4.23
CA ALA A 13 -5.84 0.70 -5.13
C ALA A 13 -6.58 -0.48 -5.75
N PHE A 14 -6.03 -1.02 -6.83
CA PHE A 14 -6.50 -2.26 -7.42
C PHE A 14 -5.38 -2.97 -8.19
N ASN A 15 -5.56 -4.26 -8.40
CA ASN A 15 -4.79 -5.05 -9.34
C ASN A 15 -5.58 -5.29 -10.63
N TYR A 16 -4.96 -5.00 -11.77
CA TYR A 16 -5.49 -5.34 -13.08
C TYR A 16 -4.47 -6.12 -13.88
N ASN A 17 -4.74 -7.41 -14.08
CA ASN A 17 -3.90 -8.33 -14.87
C ASN A 17 -2.42 -8.31 -14.45
N GLY A 18 -2.14 -8.32 -13.15
CA GLY A 18 -0.77 -8.29 -12.63
C GLY A 18 -0.20 -6.90 -12.39
N ALA A 19 -0.82 -5.85 -12.95
CA ALA A 19 -0.40 -4.48 -12.77
C ALA A 19 -1.12 -3.85 -11.57
N LEU A 20 -0.34 -3.29 -10.64
CA LEU A 20 -0.86 -2.58 -9.47
C LEU A 20 -1.09 -1.10 -9.78
N PHE A 21 -2.25 -0.59 -9.39
CA PHE A 21 -2.68 0.79 -9.57
C PHE A 21 -3.01 1.41 -8.20
N PHE A 22 -2.49 2.60 -7.92
CA PHE A 22 -2.72 3.32 -6.67
C PHE A 22 -3.33 4.69 -6.94
N ASN A 23 -4.38 5.05 -6.21
CA ASN A 23 -5.09 6.30 -6.39
C ASN A 23 -4.41 7.44 -5.62
N TYR A 24 -3.88 8.41 -6.36
CA TYR A 24 -3.22 9.59 -5.81
C TYR A 24 -4.18 10.48 -5.00
N TYR A 25 -5.49 10.46 -5.30
CA TYR A 25 -6.47 11.19 -4.51
C TYR A 25 -6.43 10.76 -3.04
N TYR A 26 -6.34 9.46 -2.75
CA TYR A 26 -6.26 8.96 -1.38
C TYR A 26 -4.97 9.37 -0.68
N PHE A 27 -3.83 9.40 -1.38
CA PHE A 27 -2.60 9.95 -0.81
C PHE A 27 -2.77 11.42 -0.42
N LYS A 28 -3.36 12.23 -1.31
CA LYS A 28 -3.61 13.65 -1.05
C LYS A 28 -4.53 13.85 0.15
N SER A 29 -5.64 13.11 0.19
CA SER A 29 -6.69 13.28 1.19
C SER A 29 -6.29 12.77 2.57
N LEU A 30 -5.50 11.70 2.65
CA LEU A 30 -5.13 11.07 3.91
C LEU A 30 -3.77 11.55 4.45
N HIS A 31 -2.83 11.91 3.59
CA HIS A 31 -1.42 11.98 3.97
C HIS A 31 -0.70 13.26 3.55
N ALA A 32 -1.06 13.91 2.45
CA ALA A 32 -0.23 15.00 1.90
C ALA A 32 -0.04 16.19 2.86
N SER A 33 -1.03 16.53 3.68
CA SER A 33 -0.93 17.65 4.65
C SER A 33 0.03 17.36 5.80
N THR A 34 0.26 16.08 6.14
CA THR A 34 1.08 15.66 7.28
C THR A 34 2.37 14.96 6.85
N PHE A 35 2.51 14.56 5.58
CA PHE A 35 3.63 13.76 5.09
C PHE A 35 5.00 14.38 5.40
N GLU A 36 5.11 15.71 5.37
CA GLU A 36 6.38 16.41 5.62
C GLU A 36 6.51 16.95 7.07
N THR A 37 5.55 16.71 7.95
CA THR A 37 5.55 17.31 9.30
C THR A 37 6.50 16.60 10.26
N SER A 38 6.69 15.29 10.10
CA SER A 38 7.58 14.51 10.96
C SER A 38 8.06 13.22 10.31
N LYS A 39 9.16 12.70 10.84
CA LYS A 39 9.74 11.41 10.43
C LYS A 39 8.80 10.24 10.75
N SER A 40 8.09 10.29 11.89
CA SER A 40 7.11 9.26 12.24
C SER A 40 5.94 9.25 11.26
N THR A 41 5.47 10.43 10.83
CA THR A 41 4.40 10.51 9.83
C THR A 41 4.82 9.93 8.49
N LYS A 42 6.05 10.18 8.02
CA LYS A 42 6.58 9.51 6.81
C LYS A 42 6.59 8.00 6.94
N MET A 43 6.94 7.48 8.11
CA MET A 43 6.92 6.05 8.41
C MET A 43 5.48 5.49 8.39
N ASP A 44 4.54 6.17 9.03
CA ASP A 44 3.13 5.73 9.04
C ASP A 44 2.54 5.68 7.62
N VAL A 45 2.85 6.68 6.80
CA VAL A 45 2.44 6.73 5.38
C VAL A 45 3.08 5.60 4.58
N LEU A 46 4.38 5.33 4.79
CA LEU A 46 5.06 4.19 4.16
C LEU A 46 4.39 2.86 4.54
N VAL A 47 4.07 2.65 5.83
CA VAL A 47 3.44 1.43 6.32
C VAL A 47 2.02 1.26 5.77
N TYR A 48 1.25 2.36 5.63
CA TYR A 48 -0.07 2.32 5.02
C TYR A 48 -0.01 1.78 3.58
N TRP A 49 0.78 2.43 2.72
CA TRP A 49 0.88 2.03 1.32
C TRP A 49 1.60 0.70 1.12
N TRP A 50 2.48 0.33 2.07
CA TRP A 50 3.07 -1.00 2.15
C TRP A 50 1.99 -2.08 2.25
N ILE A 51 1.07 -1.97 3.22
CA ILE A 51 -0.01 -2.96 3.40
C ILE A 51 -0.94 -2.98 2.19
N THR A 52 -1.32 -1.81 1.66
CA THR A 52 -2.12 -1.73 0.43
C THR A 52 -1.45 -2.44 -0.74
N MET A 53 -0.13 -2.27 -0.91
CA MET A 53 0.59 -2.91 -2.02
C MET A 53 0.54 -4.43 -1.96
N TYR A 54 0.67 -5.06 -0.79
CA TYR A 54 0.60 -6.54 -0.71
C TYR A 54 -0.80 -7.09 -0.76
N HIS A 55 -1.79 -6.33 -0.32
CA HIS A 55 -3.18 -6.65 -0.59
C HIS A 55 -3.40 -6.77 -2.10
N GLU A 56 -2.98 -5.76 -2.88
CA GLU A 56 -3.12 -5.81 -4.33
C GLU A 56 -2.23 -6.86 -4.98
N LEU A 57 -1.02 -7.10 -4.46
CA LEU A 57 -0.13 -8.14 -4.98
C LEU A 57 -0.72 -9.54 -4.78
N ALA A 58 -1.44 -9.79 -3.68
CA ALA A 58 -2.10 -11.06 -3.42
C ALA A 58 -3.15 -11.43 -4.47
N HIS A 59 -3.75 -10.42 -5.12
CA HIS A 59 -4.67 -10.65 -6.25
C HIS A 59 -4.00 -11.29 -7.48
N ASN A 60 -2.66 -11.36 -7.55
CA ASN A 60 -1.98 -12.18 -8.56
C ASN A 60 -2.14 -13.68 -8.34
N LEU A 61 -2.42 -14.10 -7.10
CA LEU A 61 -2.54 -15.51 -6.72
C LEU A 61 -4.00 -15.90 -6.50
N VAL A 62 -4.80 -15.01 -5.91
CA VAL A 62 -6.21 -15.26 -5.58
C VAL A 62 -7.03 -14.01 -5.87
N GLY A 63 -7.97 -14.09 -6.82
CA GLY A 63 -8.80 -12.95 -7.20
C GLY A 63 -9.80 -12.54 -6.10
N GLU A 64 -10.52 -13.51 -5.53
CA GLU A 64 -11.57 -13.25 -4.54
C GLU A 64 -11.02 -12.98 -3.13
N HIS A 65 -11.69 -12.10 -2.40
CA HIS A 65 -11.41 -11.92 -0.97
C HIS A 65 -11.82 -13.15 -0.16
N GLY A 66 -10.98 -13.53 0.80
CA GLY A 66 -11.23 -14.67 1.68
C GLY A 66 -9.96 -15.10 2.40
N ALA A 67 -10.04 -16.18 3.19
CA ALA A 67 -8.92 -16.65 4.01
C ALA A 67 -7.63 -16.91 3.21
N GLN A 68 -7.76 -17.39 1.97
CA GLN A 68 -6.60 -17.64 1.10
C GLN A 68 -5.93 -16.34 0.62
N HIS A 69 -6.72 -15.33 0.25
CA HIS A 69 -6.22 -14.00 -0.11
C HIS A 69 -5.53 -13.34 1.09
N SER A 70 -6.19 -13.35 2.26
CA SER A 70 -5.61 -12.86 3.52
C SER A 70 -4.29 -13.55 3.85
N PHE A 71 -4.23 -14.88 3.73
CA PHE A 71 -3.01 -15.65 3.97
C PHE A 71 -1.84 -15.16 3.10
N TYR A 72 -2.04 -14.96 1.80
CA TYR A 72 -0.97 -14.47 0.91
C TYR A 72 -0.59 -13.03 1.20
N ALA A 73 -1.56 -12.13 1.39
CA ALA A 73 -1.30 -10.73 1.72
C ALA A 73 -0.48 -10.60 3.02
N GLU A 74 -0.86 -11.32 4.07
CA GLU A 74 -0.15 -11.36 5.35
C GLU A 74 1.24 -12.01 5.22
N SER A 75 1.35 -13.11 4.46
CA SER A 75 2.64 -13.77 4.21
C SER A 75 3.63 -12.84 3.52
N PHE A 76 3.16 -12.04 2.55
CA PHE A 76 4.02 -11.04 1.92
C PHE A 76 4.39 -9.92 2.88
N ALA A 77 3.41 -9.39 3.63
CA ALA A 77 3.66 -8.33 4.61
C ALA A 77 4.74 -8.76 5.63
N GLN A 78 4.63 -9.99 6.17
CA GLN A 78 5.59 -10.58 7.11
C GLN A 78 6.96 -10.83 6.46
N GLY A 79 6.98 -11.45 5.27
CA GLY A 79 8.21 -11.87 4.60
C GLY A 79 9.14 -10.71 4.23
N TYR A 80 8.60 -9.51 4.08
CA TYR A 80 9.37 -8.32 3.72
C TYR A 80 9.39 -7.23 4.79
N PHE A 81 8.71 -7.42 5.93
CA PHE A 81 8.61 -6.43 7.01
C PHE A 81 9.97 -5.83 7.39
N GLY A 82 11.00 -6.66 7.58
CA GLY A 82 12.34 -6.19 7.92
C GLY A 82 12.95 -5.23 6.89
N ARG A 83 12.74 -5.46 5.59
CA ARG A 83 13.26 -4.58 4.52
C ARG A 83 12.54 -3.24 4.49
N VAL A 84 11.25 -3.22 4.81
CA VAL A 84 10.44 -2.00 4.88
C VAL A 84 10.82 -1.18 6.08
N MET A 85 11.01 -1.82 7.24
CA MET A 85 11.48 -1.14 8.42
C MET A 85 12.88 -0.56 8.19
N GLN A 86 13.78 -1.27 7.53
CA GLN A 86 15.07 -0.69 7.11
C GLN A 86 14.88 0.56 6.23
N LYS A 87 13.91 0.55 5.30
CA LYS A 87 13.59 1.73 4.49
C LYS A 87 13.00 2.87 5.33
N ALA A 88 12.10 2.56 6.25
CA ALA A 88 11.49 3.53 7.16
C ALA A 88 12.53 4.24 8.03
N LEU A 89 13.52 3.48 8.52
CA LEU A 89 14.63 4.02 9.31
C LEU A 89 15.50 5.01 8.51
N GLN A 90 15.47 5.00 7.17
CA GLN A 90 16.16 6.03 6.36
C GLN A 90 15.48 7.40 6.44
N TYR A 91 14.24 7.49 6.93
CA TYR A 91 13.59 8.75 7.23
C TYR A 91 14.04 9.33 8.58
N MET A 92 14.82 8.58 9.38
CA MET A 92 15.39 9.05 10.64
C MET A 92 16.57 10.00 10.49
#